data_AF-A0AAN4W2R7-F1
#
_entry.id   AF-A0AAN4W2R7-F1
#
_cell.length_a   1.000
_cell.length_b   1.000
_cell.length_c   1.000
_cell.angle_alpha   90.00
_cell.angle_beta   90.00
_cell.angle_gamma   90.00
#
_symmetry.space_group_name_H-M   'P 1'
#
loop_
_entity.id
_entity.type
_entity.pdbx_description
1 polymer ?
#
loop_
_entity_poly.entity_id
_entity_poly.type
_entity_poly.pdbx_seq_one_letter_code
_entity_poly.pdbx_strand_id
1 'polypeptide(L)'
;MEKLIFILFIIINSGLVLATEQEPDFLHYDGKKLTLSTGWGHPSPLETYYSQNNIVYPFTMLHTANYRGHVAIWEISDDKLFLEEIQIEKAKFKPEKFKVKSQSDSLSYKDKVFADWFTGVIIGEKRNKKKHWEVEKSYYFYVKYGRVVNEQEFTDKDFKQIEKISGKDTSNHDLMAKYSMLYLNNNYISYYFRIHENDTIALDTKGGYLSGNSGLSPVLSFFDNDHLKWPYNWENFEKSGAPFCTWTFNNDSLLLTNIELHTGTGFYSIDKFSVDLVDIFPNRLVDNKVFGDWISGIFIIRHGKNEEDENLPGYFEFKASEFTYLRLKDGILTEKYTVPADFDFKNIADDTDEGLRKILEELK
;
A
#
# COMPACT_ATOMS: atom_id res chain seq x y z
N MET A 1 -43.74 13.25 24.41
CA MET A 1 -43.05 14.38 23.74
C MET A 1 -41.57 14.44 24.07
N GLU A 2 -41.17 14.28 25.34
CA GLU A 2 -39.74 14.35 25.74
C GLU A 2 -38.83 13.31 25.05
N LYS A 3 -39.31 12.07 24.84
CA LYS A 3 -38.56 11.04 24.08
C LYS A 3 -38.40 11.33 22.57
N LEU A 4 -39.31 12.10 21.98
CA LEU A 4 -39.26 12.46 20.56
C LEU A 4 -38.25 13.59 20.29
N ILE A 5 -38.10 14.50 21.26
CA ILE A 5 -37.13 15.61 21.21
C ILE A 5 -35.69 15.06 21.33
N PHE A 6 -35.47 14.02 22.14
CA PHE A 6 -34.14 13.40 22.30
C PHE A 6 -33.66 12.67 21.03
N ILE A 7 -34.57 11.99 20.32
CA ILE A 7 -34.26 11.33 19.04
C ILE A 7 -33.95 12.35 17.93
N LEU A 8 -34.67 13.48 17.90
CA LEU A 8 -34.40 14.56 16.93
C LEU A 8 -33.02 15.21 17.18
N PHE A 9 -32.59 15.31 18.44
CA PHE A 9 -31.29 15.87 18.80
C PHE A 9 -30.11 14.97 18.38
N ILE A 10 -30.29 13.65 18.36
CA ILE A 10 -29.26 12.68 17.91
C ILE A 10 -29.14 12.67 16.38
N ILE A 11 -30.25 12.84 15.66
CA ILE A 11 -30.25 12.89 14.17
C ILE A 11 -29.64 14.19 13.64
N ILE A 12 -29.74 15.29 14.38
CA ILE A 12 -29.13 16.58 13.99
C ILE A 12 -27.62 16.60 14.28
N ASN A 13 -27.12 15.81 15.24
CA ASN A 13 -25.69 15.74 15.58
C ASN A 13 -24.91 14.63 14.86
N SER A 14 -25.57 13.75 14.10
CA SER A 14 -24.90 12.69 13.31
C SER A 14 -24.52 13.15 11.89
N GLY A 15 -24.90 14.38 11.51
CA GLY A 15 -24.51 14.98 10.25
C GLY A 15 -23.11 15.57 10.34
N LEU A 16 -22.21 15.12 9.47
CA LEU A 16 -20.85 15.62 9.22
C LEU A 16 -19.74 15.04 10.12
N VAL A 17 -19.65 13.70 10.20
CA VAL A 17 -18.32 13.09 10.32
C VAL A 17 -17.62 13.31 8.98
N LEU A 18 -17.06 14.50 8.79
CA LEU A 18 -16.17 14.78 7.66
C LEU A 18 -14.90 13.99 7.94
N ALA A 19 -14.72 12.89 7.20
CA ALA A 19 -13.43 12.22 7.14
C ALA A 19 -12.38 13.29 6.84
N THR A 20 -11.43 13.45 7.76
CA THR A 20 -10.41 14.48 7.61
C THR A 20 -9.44 14.00 6.54
N GLU A 21 -9.39 14.71 5.41
CA GLU A 21 -8.47 14.40 4.32
C GLU A 21 -7.02 14.50 4.83
N GLN A 22 -6.16 13.61 4.33
CA GLN A 22 -4.73 13.65 4.62
C GLN A 22 -4.15 14.97 4.09
N GLU A 23 -3.32 15.62 4.91
CA GLU A 23 -2.57 16.80 4.52
C GLU A 23 -1.67 16.44 3.33
N PRO A 24 -1.80 17.15 2.20
CA PRO A 24 -1.16 16.78 0.96
C PRO A 24 0.33 17.13 0.99
N ASP A 25 1.11 16.35 0.27
CA ASP A 25 2.46 16.78 -0.14
C ASP A 25 2.35 17.93 -1.14
N PHE A 26 3.46 18.64 -1.37
CA PHE A 26 3.54 19.70 -2.38
C PHE A 26 4.51 19.33 -3.49
N LEU A 27 4.23 19.81 -4.70
CA LEU A 27 5.09 19.64 -5.87
C LEU A 27 5.35 20.98 -6.54
N HIS A 28 6.62 21.32 -6.70
CA HIS A 28 7.11 22.41 -7.54
C HIS A 28 7.30 21.89 -8.98
N TYR A 29 6.54 22.45 -9.92
CA TYR A 29 6.58 22.03 -11.32
C TYR A 29 6.31 23.22 -12.27
N ASP A 30 7.25 23.52 -13.17
CA ASP A 30 7.14 24.58 -14.19
C ASP A 30 6.59 25.92 -13.62
N GLY A 31 7.25 26.41 -12.56
CA GLY A 31 6.89 27.64 -11.84
C GLY A 31 5.57 27.58 -11.05
N LYS A 32 4.90 26.42 -10.99
CA LYS A 32 3.66 26.20 -10.25
C LYS A 32 3.96 25.47 -8.94
N LYS A 33 3.11 25.73 -7.94
CA LYS A 33 3.02 24.92 -6.72
C LYS A 33 1.72 24.13 -6.78
N LEU A 34 1.84 22.82 -6.81
CA LEU A 34 0.75 21.86 -6.85
C LEU A 34 0.59 21.20 -5.48
N THR A 35 -0.63 20.82 -5.12
CA THR A 35 -0.90 19.89 -4.01
C THR A 35 -0.96 18.48 -4.55
N LEU A 36 -0.23 17.54 -3.95
CA LEU A 36 -0.28 16.15 -4.35
C LEU A 36 -1.49 15.45 -3.74
N SER A 37 -2.19 14.67 -4.55
CA SER A 37 -3.16 13.71 -4.01
C SER A 37 -2.38 12.56 -3.37
N THR A 38 -2.53 12.38 -2.05
CA THR A 38 -1.89 11.31 -1.28
C THR A 38 -2.92 10.66 -0.36
N GLY A 39 -2.91 9.34 -0.29
CA GLY A 39 -3.85 8.59 0.55
C GLY A 39 -3.52 7.09 0.60
N TRP A 40 -4.41 6.30 1.23
CA TRP A 40 -4.22 4.85 1.41
C TRP A 40 -3.94 4.07 0.11
N GLY A 41 -4.65 4.39 -0.97
CA GLY A 41 -4.38 3.79 -2.28
C GLY A 41 -3.31 4.53 -3.08
N HIS A 42 -2.89 5.71 -2.66
CA HIS A 42 -1.96 6.55 -3.42
C HIS A 42 -0.84 7.03 -2.48
N PRO A 43 0.07 6.12 -2.07
CA PRO A 43 1.10 6.44 -1.10
C PRO A 43 2.00 7.54 -1.64
N SER A 44 2.50 8.38 -0.74
CA SER A 44 3.52 9.35 -1.12
C SER A 44 4.78 8.64 -1.63
N PRO A 45 5.50 9.20 -2.60
CA PRO A 45 6.79 8.66 -3.02
C PRO A 45 7.80 8.52 -1.87
N LEU A 46 7.64 9.25 -0.77
CA LEU A 46 8.48 9.08 0.43
C LEU A 46 8.06 7.88 1.28
N GLU A 47 6.77 7.56 1.35
CA GLU A 47 6.31 6.34 2.03
C GLU A 47 6.79 5.09 1.29
N THR A 48 6.76 5.11 -0.05
CA THR A 48 7.26 3.99 -0.85
C THR A 48 8.76 3.77 -0.66
N TYR A 49 9.55 4.83 -0.42
CA TYR A 49 10.97 4.69 -0.07
C TYR A 49 11.17 3.77 1.13
N TYR A 50 10.47 4.01 2.24
CA TYR A 50 10.65 3.21 3.45
C TYR A 50 10.12 1.80 3.28
N SER A 51 8.93 1.63 2.67
CA SER A 51 8.32 0.30 2.52
C SER A 51 9.10 -0.59 1.55
N GLN A 52 9.53 -0.07 0.39
CA GLN A 52 10.24 -0.85 -0.62
C GLN A 52 11.68 -1.17 -0.22
N ASN A 53 12.31 -0.35 0.63
CA ASN A 53 13.67 -0.61 1.12
C ASN A 53 13.68 -1.36 2.48
N ASN A 54 12.51 -1.77 3.00
CA ASN A 54 12.37 -2.42 4.31
C ASN A 54 13.04 -1.59 5.44
N ILE A 55 12.87 -0.27 5.39
CA ILE A 55 13.39 0.66 6.39
C ILE A 55 12.24 1.06 7.32
N VAL A 56 12.49 1.07 8.62
CA VAL A 56 11.51 1.54 9.60
C VAL A 56 11.10 2.97 9.28
N TYR A 57 9.79 3.17 9.15
CA TYR A 57 9.20 4.48 8.88
C TYR A 57 9.42 5.42 10.08
N PRO A 58 10.15 6.55 9.93
CA PRO A 58 10.62 7.32 11.07
C PRO A 58 9.63 8.38 11.58
N PHE A 59 8.44 8.45 10.99
CA PHE A 59 7.42 9.45 11.34
C PHE A 59 6.28 8.81 12.12
N THR A 60 5.67 9.61 12.99
CA THR A 60 4.49 9.23 13.77
C THR A 60 3.34 10.14 13.41
N MET A 61 2.12 9.60 13.43
CA MET A 61 0.89 10.39 13.25
C MET A 61 0.88 11.63 14.15
N LEU A 62 0.66 12.80 13.55
CA LEU A 62 0.59 14.08 14.28
C LEU A 62 -0.86 14.39 14.70
N HIS A 63 -1.80 14.17 13.79
CA HIS A 63 -3.24 14.34 14.02
C HIS A 63 -4.04 13.61 12.93
N THR A 64 -5.37 13.58 13.04
CA THR A 64 -6.25 12.89 12.07
C THR A 64 -6.12 13.41 10.64
N ALA A 65 -5.83 14.71 10.47
CA ALA A 65 -5.53 15.30 9.16
C ALA A 65 -4.11 15.02 8.65
N ASN A 66 -3.22 14.43 9.45
CA ASN A 66 -1.85 14.11 9.04
C ASN A 66 -1.40 12.83 9.75
N TYR A 67 -1.99 11.72 9.32
CA TYR A 67 -1.69 10.40 9.85
C TYR A 67 -0.32 9.89 9.39
N ARG A 68 0.19 10.39 8.25
CA ARG A 68 1.54 10.08 7.75
C ARG A 68 2.65 10.68 8.63
N GLY A 69 2.34 11.73 9.38
CA GLY A 69 3.30 12.37 10.30
C GLY A 69 4.30 13.31 9.64
N HIS A 70 4.15 13.61 8.35
CA HIS A 70 4.99 14.54 7.61
C HIS A 70 4.25 15.16 6.43
N VAL A 71 4.84 16.20 5.84
CA VAL A 71 4.49 16.74 4.53
C VAL A 71 5.77 16.84 3.72
N ALA A 72 5.84 16.14 2.57
CA ALA A 72 6.99 16.22 1.69
C ALA A 72 6.82 17.31 0.64
N ILE A 73 7.91 17.98 0.29
CA ILE A 73 7.99 18.91 -0.83
C ILE A 73 8.87 18.29 -1.90
N TRP A 74 8.27 18.15 -3.08
CA TRP A 74 8.87 17.56 -4.26
C TRP A 74 9.12 18.62 -5.33
N GLU A 75 10.04 18.33 -6.23
CA GLU A 75 10.26 19.09 -7.45
C GLU A 75 10.31 18.15 -8.65
N ILE A 76 9.68 18.55 -9.76
CA ILE A 76 9.96 17.99 -11.07
C ILE A 76 10.74 19.02 -11.88
N SER A 77 11.98 18.69 -12.23
CA SER A 77 12.85 19.48 -13.10
C SER A 77 13.69 18.58 -14.00
N ASP A 78 13.84 18.97 -15.27
CA ASP A 78 14.52 18.18 -16.31
C ASP A 78 14.05 16.71 -16.36
N ASP A 79 12.73 16.50 -16.35
CA ASP A 79 12.04 15.20 -16.35
C ASP A 79 12.44 14.27 -15.18
N LYS A 80 12.88 14.84 -14.05
CA LYS A 80 13.28 14.09 -12.85
C LYS A 80 12.52 14.57 -11.64
N LEU A 81 12.10 13.62 -10.82
CA LEU A 81 11.48 13.83 -9.52
C LEU A 81 12.55 13.91 -8.43
N PHE A 82 12.50 14.98 -7.64
CA PHE A 82 13.41 15.21 -6.52
C PHE A 82 12.63 15.45 -5.24
N LEU A 83 13.14 14.91 -4.13
CA LEU A 83 12.71 15.28 -2.79
C LEU A 83 13.54 16.48 -2.32
N GLU A 84 12.87 17.60 -2.03
CA GLU A 84 13.50 18.87 -1.64
C GLU A 84 13.48 19.09 -0.13
N GLU A 85 12.34 18.85 0.52
CA GLU A 85 12.13 19.16 1.92
C GLU A 85 11.15 18.18 2.56
N ILE A 86 11.37 17.85 3.83
CA ILE A 86 10.40 17.14 4.67
C ILE A 86 10.00 18.07 5.81
N GLN A 87 8.70 18.33 5.93
CA GLN A 87 8.13 19.12 7.03
C GLN A 87 7.50 18.19 8.06
N ILE A 88 7.80 18.46 9.34
CA ILE A 88 7.10 17.86 10.48
C ILE A 88 6.64 19.03 11.34
N GLU A 89 5.33 19.12 11.57
CA GLU A 89 4.68 20.29 12.18
C GLU A 89 5.08 21.59 11.45
N LYS A 90 5.86 22.46 12.10
CA LYS A 90 6.35 23.73 11.53
C LYS A 90 7.84 23.69 11.19
N ALA A 91 8.53 22.58 11.50
CA ALA A 91 9.95 22.44 11.29
C ALA A 91 10.24 21.87 9.89
N LYS A 92 11.25 22.44 9.23
CA LYS A 92 11.69 22.08 7.90
C LYS A 92 13.00 21.31 8.00
N PHE A 93 13.07 20.15 7.36
CA PHE A 93 14.22 19.28 7.39
C PHE A 93 14.64 18.91 5.98
N LYS A 94 15.96 18.79 5.79
CA LYS A 94 16.49 18.20 4.56
C LYS A 94 16.36 16.67 4.59
N PRO A 95 16.27 16.01 3.42
CA PRO A 95 16.10 14.56 3.34
C PRO A 95 17.17 13.75 4.07
N GLU A 96 18.41 14.24 4.13
CA GLU A 96 19.53 13.51 4.74
C GLU A 96 19.31 13.27 6.23
N LYS A 97 18.55 14.14 6.92
CA LYS A 97 18.21 13.96 8.35
C LYS A 97 17.50 12.62 8.58
N PHE A 98 16.68 12.18 7.63
CA PHE A 98 15.93 10.94 7.70
C PHE A 98 16.58 9.80 6.91
N LYS A 99 17.86 9.99 6.52
CA LYS A 99 18.64 9.01 5.74
C LYS A 99 17.99 8.64 4.41
N VAL A 100 17.20 9.53 3.83
CA VAL A 100 16.67 9.35 2.47
C VAL A 100 17.78 9.62 1.48
N LYS A 101 18.04 8.67 0.58
CA LYS A 101 19.11 8.74 -0.41
C LYS A 101 18.64 8.20 -1.76
N SER A 102 19.27 8.68 -2.82
CA SER A 102 19.13 8.14 -4.16
C SER A 102 19.89 6.81 -4.23
N GLN A 103 19.41 5.87 -5.04
CA GLN A 103 20.11 4.62 -5.32
C GLN A 103 21.31 4.84 -6.27
N SER A 104 21.23 5.83 -7.15
CA SER A 104 22.26 6.15 -8.15
C SER A 104 23.19 7.29 -7.75
N ASP A 105 22.89 8.04 -6.67
CA ASP A 105 23.57 9.17 -6.00
C ASP A 105 24.05 10.34 -6.90
N SER A 106 24.65 10.03 -8.05
CA SER A 106 25.20 10.93 -9.08
C SER A 106 24.25 11.96 -9.68
N LEU A 107 22.93 11.78 -9.49
CA LEU A 107 21.91 12.68 -10.01
C LEU A 107 21.33 13.62 -8.94
N SER A 108 21.68 13.44 -7.68
CA SER A 108 21.28 14.34 -6.59
C SER A 108 22.08 15.65 -6.68
N TYR A 109 21.42 16.79 -6.53
CA TYR A 109 22.09 18.11 -6.59
C TYR A 109 21.38 19.14 -5.70
N LYS A 110 22.15 20.17 -5.28
CA LYS A 110 21.65 21.35 -4.53
C LYS A 110 20.71 21.00 -3.37
N ASP A 111 21.13 20.08 -2.51
CA ASP A 111 20.37 19.63 -1.32
C ASP A 111 19.05 18.89 -1.62
N LYS A 112 18.86 18.41 -2.86
CA LYS A 112 17.71 17.61 -3.26
C LYS A 112 18.14 16.18 -3.57
N VAL A 113 17.29 15.23 -3.22
CA VAL A 113 17.55 13.81 -3.45
C VAL A 113 16.76 13.34 -4.67
N PHE A 114 17.46 12.78 -5.66
CA PHE A 114 16.80 12.19 -6.82
C PHE A 114 16.01 10.94 -6.41
N ALA A 115 14.72 10.90 -6.76
CA ALA A 115 13.79 9.86 -6.31
C ALA A 115 13.80 8.61 -7.20
N ASP A 116 14.98 8.06 -7.50
CA ASP A 116 15.13 6.90 -8.40
C ASP A 116 14.56 5.59 -7.87
N TRP A 117 14.23 5.52 -6.58
CA TRP A 117 13.45 4.41 -6.02
C TRP A 117 11.98 4.44 -6.50
N PHE A 118 11.45 5.60 -6.89
CA PHE A 118 10.01 5.75 -7.14
C PHE A 118 9.64 5.39 -8.58
N THR A 119 8.66 4.50 -8.72
CA THR A 119 7.90 4.28 -9.94
C THR A 119 6.42 4.26 -9.60
N GLY A 120 5.61 5.04 -10.32
CA GLY A 120 4.19 5.20 -10.03
C GLY A 120 3.58 6.40 -10.73
N VAL A 121 2.33 6.70 -10.41
CA VAL A 121 1.65 7.91 -10.89
C VAL A 121 1.63 8.94 -9.76
N ILE A 122 1.88 10.21 -10.10
CA ILE A 122 1.73 11.35 -9.19
C ILE A 122 0.64 12.25 -9.74
N ILE A 123 -0.33 12.59 -8.90
CA ILE A 123 -1.39 13.54 -9.23
C ILE A 123 -1.09 14.87 -8.53
N GLY A 124 -0.70 15.88 -9.29
CA GLY A 124 -0.52 17.25 -8.81
C GLY A 124 -1.73 18.12 -9.17
N GLU A 125 -2.36 18.73 -8.19
CA GLU A 125 -3.54 19.58 -8.38
C GLU A 125 -3.17 21.05 -8.21
N LYS A 126 -3.61 21.86 -9.18
CA LYS A 126 -3.58 23.32 -9.06
C LYS A 126 -4.90 23.78 -8.44
N ARG A 127 -4.87 24.20 -7.18
CA ARG A 127 -6.06 24.65 -6.45
C ARG A 127 -6.29 26.15 -6.57
N ASN A 128 -7.55 26.55 -6.54
CA ASN A 128 -7.95 27.96 -6.59
C ASN A 128 -7.48 28.70 -5.33
N LYS A 129 -6.84 29.87 -5.52
CA LYS A 129 -6.29 30.67 -4.41
C LYS A 129 -7.34 31.23 -3.44
N LYS A 130 -8.59 31.41 -3.89
CA LYS A 130 -9.70 31.94 -3.08
C LYS A 130 -10.58 30.83 -2.50
N LYS A 131 -10.65 29.68 -3.17
CA LYS A 131 -11.43 28.51 -2.79
C LYS A 131 -10.55 27.27 -2.82
N HIS A 132 -9.82 27.01 -1.75
CA HIS A 132 -8.80 25.96 -1.72
C HIS A 132 -9.33 24.53 -1.92
N TRP A 133 -10.64 24.31 -1.84
CA TRP A 133 -11.28 23.03 -2.18
C TRP A 133 -11.58 22.87 -3.68
N GLU A 134 -11.46 23.92 -4.49
CA GLU A 134 -11.73 23.90 -5.93
C GLU A 134 -10.43 23.60 -6.70
N VAL A 135 -10.40 22.48 -7.41
CA VAL A 135 -9.31 22.09 -8.31
C VAL A 135 -9.52 22.78 -9.65
N GLU A 136 -8.56 23.60 -10.08
CA GLU A 136 -8.61 24.27 -11.39
C GLU A 136 -8.13 23.34 -12.52
N LYS A 137 -7.09 22.56 -12.24
CA LYS A 137 -6.44 21.61 -13.16
C LYS A 137 -5.74 20.51 -12.38
N SER A 138 -5.68 19.32 -12.96
CA SER A 138 -4.91 18.20 -12.45
C SER A 138 -3.82 17.80 -13.45
N TYR A 139 -2.63 17.52 -12.94
CA TYR A 139 -1.47 17.06 -13.69
C TYR A 139 -1.15 15.64 -13.25
N TYR A 140 -1.10 14.71 -14.18
CA TYR A 140 -0.75 13.32 -13.92
C TYR A 140 0.64 13.07 -14.49
N PHE A 141 1.56 12.68 -13.62
CA PHE A 141 2.93 12.35 -13.97
C PHE A 141 3.13 10.87 -13.77
N TYR A 142 3.39 10.15 -14.86
CA TYR A 142 3.88 8.78 -14.75
C TYR A 142 5.40 8.83 -14.61
N VAL A 143 5.89 8.39 -13.47
CA VAL A 143 7.30 8.39 -13.09
C VAL A 143 7.80 6.95 -13.13
N LYS A 144 8.94 6.71 -13.78
CA LYS A 144 9.70 5.45 -13.73
C LYS A 144 11.11 5.71 -13.24
N TYR A 145 11.49 5.06 -12.15
CA TYR A 145 12.81 5.21 -11.51
C TYR A 145 13.19 6.68 -11.35
N GLY A 146 12.28 7.46 -10.78
CA GLY A 146 12.44 8.90 -10.55
C GLY A 146 12.33 9.78 -11.79
N ARG A 147 12.17 9.23 -13.00
CA ARG A 147 12.05 10.02 -14.24
C ARG A 147 10.61 10.11 -14.71
N VAL A 148 10.14 11.31 -15.03
CA VAL A 148 8.85 11.52 -15.67
C VAL A 148 8.94 10.99 -17.11
N VAL A 149 8.17 9.95 -17.42
CA VAL A 149 8.14 9.33 -18.76
C VAL A 149 6.87 9.68 -19.53
N ASN A 150 5.84 10.16 -18.85
CA ASN A 150 4.62 10.69 -19.46
C ASN A 150 3.97 11.71 -18.52
N GLU A 151 3.42 12.77 -19.08
CA GLU A 151 2.67 13.81 -18.38
C GLU A 151 1.36 14.07 -19.11
N GLN A 152 0.26 14.21 -18.37
CA GLN A 152 -1.04 14.58 -18.91
C GLN A 152 -1.71 15.67 -18.07
N GLU A 153 -2.21 16.71 -18.72
CA GLU A 153 -3.03 17.77 -18.09
C GLU A 153 -4.52 17.46 -18.28
N PHE A 154 -5.27 17.52 -17.18
CA PHE A 154 -6.71 17.30 -17.13
C PHE A 154 -7.47 18.51 -16.63
N THR A 155 -8.59 18.76 -17.30
CA THR A 155 -9.66 19.68 -16.92
C THR A 155 -10.95 18.90 -16.70
N ASP A 156 -11.95 19.53 -16.06
CA ASP A 156 -13.30 18.94 -15.92
C ASP A 156 -13.93 18.48 -17.24
N LYS A 157 -13.56 19.11 -18.36
CA LYS A 157 -14.06 18.72 -19.68
C LYS A 157 -13.46 17.40 -20.13
N ASP A 158 -12.18 17.18 -19.85
CA ASP A 158 -11.48 15.93 -20.21
C ASP A 158 -12.11 14.75 -19.48
N PHE A 159 -12.36 14.87 -18.17
CA PHE A 159 -13.04 13.82 -17.39
C PHE A 159 -14.41 13.48 -17.98
N LYS A 160 -15.25 14.49 -18.23
CA LYS A 160 -16.58 14.31 -18.84
C LYS A 160 -16.54 13.70 -20.24
N GLN A 161 -15.47 13.94 -21.00
CA GLN A 161 -15.27 13.36 -22.32
C GLN A 161 -14.86 11.89 -22.21
N ILE A 162 -13.95 11.58 -21.29
CA ILE A 162 -13.46 10.23 -21.03
C ILE A 162 -14.59 9.30 -20.55
N GLU A 163 -15.46 9.78 -19.66
CA GLU A 163 -16.67 9.04 -19.21
C GLU A 163 -17.59 8.61 -20.36
N LYS A 164 -17.49 9.26 -21.52
CA LYS A 164 -18.35 9.03 -22.69
C LYS A 164 -17.60 8.42 -23.86
N ILE A 165 -16.36 7.97 -23.67
CA ILE A 165 -15.56 7.34 -24.72
C ILE A 165 -16.31 6.16 -25.33
N SER A 166 -16.29 6.09 -26.65
CA SER A 166 -16.84 5.00 -27.44
C SER A 166 -15.78 4.43 -28.38
N GLY A 167 -16.06 3.30 -29.02
CA GLY A 167 -15.13 2.70 -30.00
C GLY A 167 -14.75 3.63 -31.16
N LYS A 168 -15.55 4.66 -31.46
CA LYS A 168 -15.25 5.66 -32.51
C LYS A 168 -14.14 6.63 -32.13
N ASP A 169 -13.91 6.82 -30.83
CA ASP A 169 -12.96 7.79 -30.28
C ASP A 169 -11.53 7.23 -30.20
N THR A 170 -11.36 5.94 -30.49
CA THR A 170 -10.06 5.23 -30.48
C THR A 170 -9.02 5.81 -31.45
N SER A 171 -9.45 6.62 -32.42
CA SER A 171 -8.57 7.35 -33.35
C SER A 171 -8.08 8.70 -32.81
N ASN A 172 -8.63 9.21 -31.72
CA ASN A 172 -8.19 10.45 -31.08
C ASN A 172 -7.02 10.17 -30.13
N HIS A 173 -5.81 10.34 -30.62
CA HIS A 173 -4.58 10.03 -29.88
C HIS A 173 -4.44 10.80 -28.55
N ASP A 174 -4.83 12.07 -28.49
CA ASP A 174 -4.75 12.87 -27.26
C ASP A 174 -5.71 12.36 -26.18
N LEU A 175 -6.98 12.14 -26.57
CA LEU A 175 -7.98 11.58 -25.67
C LEU A 175 -7.60 10.19 -25.17
N MET A 176 -7.05 9.34 -26.07
CA MET A 176 -6.61 8.01 -25.70
C MET A 176 -5.38 8.03 -24.77
N ALA A 177 -4.44 8.96 -24.95
CA ALA A 177 -3.31 9.13 -24.03
C ALA A 177 -3.78 9.50 -22.62
N LYS A 178 -4.75 10.43 -22.51
CA LYS A 178 -5.38 10.78 -21.24
C LYS A 178 -6.14 9.60 -20.62
N TYR A 179 -6.92 8.87 -21.41
CA TYR A 179 -7.61 7.66 -20.96
C TYR A 179 -6.61 6.63 -20.41
N SER A 180 -5.53 6.33 -21.14
CA SER A 180 -4.50 5.40 -20.70
C SER A 180 -3.82 5.85 -19.40
N MET A 181 -3.58 7.16 -19.22
CA MET A 181 -3.04 7.69 -17.97
C MET A 181 -4.00 7.52 -16.79
N LEU A 182 -5.30 7.78 -16.96
CA LEU A 182 -6.28 7.54 -15.89
C LEU A 182 -6.42 6.06 -15.57
N TYR A 183 -6.38 5.19 -16.58
CA TYR A 183 -6.41 3.75 -16.39
C TYR A 183 -5.18 3.25 -15.61
N LEU A 184 -3.97 3.68 -16.01
CA LEU A 184 -2.73 3.39 -15.28
C LEU A 184 -2.81 3.87 -13.82
N ASN A 185 -3.30 5.09 -13.60
CA ASN A 185 -3.48 5.65 -12.27
C ASN A 185 -4.47 4.83 -11.42
N ASN A 186 -5.59 4.41 -12.00
CA ASN A 186 -6.56 3.59 -11.29
C ASN A 186 -6.00 2.22 -10.90
N ASN A 187 -5.21 1.60 -11.79
CA ASN A 187 -4.50 0.36 -11.48
C ASN A 187 -3.46 0.58 -10.37
N TYR A 188 -2.70 1.67 -10.42
CA TYR A 188 -1.74 2.04 -9.39
C TYR A 188 -2.43 2.19 -8.03
N ILE A 189 -3.55 2.92 -8.00
CA ILE A 189 -4.32 3.12 -6.78
C ILE A 189 -4.86 1.81 -6.22
N SER A 190 -5.48 1.01 -7.09
CA SER A 190 -6.08 -0.27 -6.72
C SER A 190 -5.03 -1.25 -6.20
N TYR A 191 -3.84 -1.29 -6.82
CA TYR A 191 -2.75 -2.15 -6.41
C TYR A 191 -2.28 -1.81 -4.99
N TYR A 192 -1.93 -0.54 -4.71
CA TYR A 192 -1.45 -0.13 -3.39
C TYR A 192 -2.53 -0.18 -2.31
N PHE A 193 -3.79 0.03 -2.67
CA PHE A 193 -4.91 -0.15 -1.75
C PHE A 193 -5.02 -1.59 -1.22
N ARG A 194 -4.59 -2.58 -2.02
CA ARG A 194 -4.73 -4.01 -1.72
C ARG A 194 -3.45 -4.70 -1.26
N ILE A 195 -2.28 -4.09 -1.50
CA ILE A 195 -0.98 -4.76 -1.31
C ILE A 195 -0.66 -5.15 0.15
N HIS A 196 -1.32 -4.51 1.11
CA HIS A 196 -1.16 -4.76 2.55
C HIS A 196 -2.21 -5.73 3.12
N GLU A 197 -3.05 -6.33 2.27
CA GLU A 197 -3.95 -7.39 2.70
C GLU A 197 -3.15 -8.65 3.09
N ASN A 198 -3.66 -9.39 4.08
CA ASN A 198 -2.92 -10.51 4.64
C ASN A 198 -3.23 -11.78 3.87
N ASP A 199 -2.21 -12.55 3.53
CA ASP A 199 -2.36 -13.86 2.93
C ASP A 199 -3.08 -14.83 3.88
N THR A 200 -3.65 -15.88 3.32
CA THR A 200 -4.25 -16.98 4.08
C THR A 200 -3.27 -18.11 4.26
N ILE A 201 -3.34 -18.81 5.39
CA ILE A 201 -2.49 -19.97 5.66
C ILE A 201 -3.22 -21.04 6.47
N ALA A 202 -2.90 -22.30 6.20
CA ALA A 202 -3.28 -23.44 7.03
C ALA A 202 -2.06 -24.08 7.70
N LEU A 203 -2.07 -24.14 9.03
CA LEU A 203 -1.05 -24.78 9.88
C LEU A 203 -1.75 -25.71 10.90
N ASP A 204 -1.29 -26.96 11.01
CA ASP A 204 -1.83 -27.96 11.95
C ASP A 204 -3.37 -28.06 11.94
N THR A 205 -3.97 -28.07 10.75
CA THR A 205 -5.44 -28.05 10.48
C THR A 205 -6.18 -26.75 10.83
N LYS A 206 -5.49 -25.74 11.39
CA LYS A 206 -6.05 -24.42 11.67
C LYS A 206 -5.76 -23.44 10.54
N GLY A 207 -6.79 -22.73 10.09
CA GLY A 207 -6.65 -21.59 9.19
C GLY A 207 -6.24 -20.32 9.94
N GLY A 208 -5.72 -19.34 9.21
CA GLY A 208 -5.40 -18.02 9.74
C GLY A 208 -4.91 -17.07 8.65
N TYR A 209 -4.55 -15.87 9.08
CA TYR A 209 -3.89 -14.88 8.24
C TYR A 209 -2.39 -14.83 8.52
N LEU A 210 -1.59 -14.91 7.47
CA LEU A 210 -0.13 -14.84 7.51
C LEU A 210 0.33 -13.40 7.28
N SER A 211 1.20 -12.91 8.16
CA SER A 211 1.88 -11.63 8.01
C SER A 211 3.36 -11.74 8.35
N GLY A 212 4.22 -11.12 7.54
CA GLY A 212 5.63 -10.90 7.87
C GLY A 212 5.90 -9.45 8.29
N ASN A 213 7.17 -9.13 8.57
CA ASN A 213 7.57 -7.79 9.04
C ASN A 213 7.27 -6.66 8.06
N SER A 214 7.29 -6.93 6.75
CA SER A 214 7.01 -5.91 5.72
C SER A 214 5.52 -5.57 5.59
N GLY A 215 4.62 -6.38 6.15
CA GLY A 215 3.18 -6.28 5.89
C GLY A 215 2.80 -6.52 4.42
N LEU A 216 3.69 -7.11 3.63
CA LEU A 216 3.46 -7.51 2.24
C LEU A 216 3.30 -9.04 2.15
N SER A 217 2.61 -9.51 1.10
CA SER A 217 2.55 -10.95 0.80
C SER A 217 3.97 -11.53 0.62
N PRO A 218 4.30 -12.69 1.24
CA PRO A 218 5.60 -13.34 1.07
C PRO A 218 5.92 -13.77 -0.37
N VAL A 219 4.94 -13.78 -1.28
CA VAL A 219 5.23 -14.04 -2.70
C VAL A 219 6.04 -12.90 -3.33
N LEU A 220 5.88 -11.67 -2.84
CA LEU A 220 6.58 -10.50 -3.40
C LEU A 220 8.08 -10.52 -3.11
N SER A 221 8.53 -11.23 -2.08
CA SER A 221 9.97 -11.39 -1.81
C SER A 221 10.67 -12.27 -2.84
N PHE A 222 9.94 -13.11 -3.58
CA PHE A 222 10.48 -13.81 -4.76
C PHE A 222 10.96 -12.84 -5.85
N PHE A 223 10.36 -11.66 -5.88
CA PHE A 223 10.65 -10.57 -6.80
C PHE A 223 11.50 -9.48 -6.15
N ASP A 224 12.20 -9.79 -5.06
CA ASP A 224 12.99 -8.84 -4.26
C ASP A 224 12.17 -7.67 -3.70
N ASN A 225 10.84 -7.83 -3.58
CA ASN A 225 9.87 -6.74 -3.34
C ASN A 225 9.93 -5.61 -4.38
N ASP A 226 10.50 -5.84 -5.55
CA ASP A 226 10.38 -4.96 -6.70
C ASP A 226 9.01 -5.19 -7.34
N HIS A 227 8.06 -4.30 -7.05
CA HIS A 227 6.69 -4.43 -7.53
C HIS A 227 6.59 -4.37 -9.06
N LEU A 228 7.61 -3.87 -9.78
CA LEU A 228 7.62 -3.88 -11.24
C LEU A 228 8.00 -5.25 -11.82
N LYS A 229 8.67 -6.11 -11.04
CA LYS A 229 8.94 -7.50 -11.42
C LYS A 229 7.73 -8.41 -11.19
N TRP A 230 6.76 -7.99 -10.38
CA TRP A 230 5.48 -8.69 -10.27
C TRP A 230 4.72 -8.57 -11.61
N PRO A 231 4.36 -9.69 -12.29
CA PRO A 231 3.83 -9.64 -13.66
C PRO A 231 2.42 -9.03 -13.76
N TYR A 232 1.70 -8.95 -12.64
CA TYR A 232 0.36 -8.34 -12.57
C TYR A 232 0.38 -7.01 -11.80
N ASN A 233 1.48 -6.26 -11.89
CA ASN A 233 1.57 -4.92 -11.33
C ASN A 233 0.67 -3.92 -12.07
N TRP A 234 0.68 -2.66 -11.63
CA TRP A 234 -0.22 -1.63 -12.15
C TRP A 234 0.03 -1.24 -13.62
N GLU A 235 1.21 -1.51 -14.17
CA GLU A 235 1.55 -1.28 -15.59
C GLU A 235 0.95 -2.36 -16.51
N ASN A 236 0.41 -3.45 -15.97
CA ASN A 236 -0.25 -4.48 -16.77
C ASN A 236 -1.68 -4.04 -17.12
N PHE A 237 -1.90 -3.68 -18.39
CA PHE A 237 -3.20 -3.23 -18.90
C PHE A 237 -4.20 -4.35 -19.17
N GLU A 238 -3.74 -5.60 -19.28
CA GLU A 238 -4.62 -6.75 -19.50
C GLU A 238 -5.18 -7.26 -18.17
N LYS A 239 -4.32 -7.34 -17.15
CA LYS A 239 -4.65 -7.88 -15.83
C LYS A 239 -3.71 -7.33 -14.75
N SER A 240 -4.23 -6.54 -13.82
CA SER A 240 -3.47 -5.99 -12.68
C SER A 240 -4.16 -6.28 -11.35
N GLY A 241 -3.36 -6.44 -10.30
CA GLY A 241 -3.83 -6.57 -8.93
C GLY A 241 -2.75 -6.99 -7.95
N ALA A 242 -2.96 -6.69 -6.68
CA ALA A 242 -2.08 -7.11 -5.61
C ALA A 242 -2.24 -8.63 -5.37
N PRO A 243 -1.14 -9.34 -5.07
CA PRO A 243 -1.23 -10.76 -4.77
C PRO A 243 -1.91 -11.00 -3.43
N PHE A 244 -2.86 -11.94 -3.42
CA PHE A 244 -3.44 -12.54 -2.23
C PHE A 244 -3.24 -14.05 -2.32
N CYS A 245 -2.36 -14.59 -1.48
CA CYS A 245 -1.93 -15.97 -1.58
C CYS A 245 -2.59 -16.86 -0.54
N THR A 246 -2.68 -18.15 -0.88
CA THR A 246 -3.01 -19.21 0.07
C THR A 246 -1.80 -20.11 0.27
N TRP A 247 -1.41 -20.26 1.52
CA TRP A 247 -0.26 -21.05 1.95
C TRP A 247 -0.68 -22.26 2.79
N THR A 248 0.18 -23.27 2.84
CA THR A 248 0.02 -24.42 3.74
C THR A 248 1.37 -24.98 4.17
N PHE A 249 1.41 -25.68 5.29
CA PHE A 249 2.58 -26.47 5.68
C PHE A 249 2.40 -27.96 5.34
N ASN A 250 3.48 -28.57 4.86
CA ASN A 250 3.60 -30.02 4.73
C ASN A 250 4.99 -30.45 5.21
N ASN A 251 5.07 -31.26 6.29
CA ASN A 251 6.33 -31.70 6.90
C ASN A 251 7.31 -30.52 7.06
N ASP A 252 6.89 -29.49 7.79
CA ASP A 252 7.63 -28.23 8.04
C ASP A 252 7.92 -27.35 6.81
N SER A 253 7.57 -27.79 5.60
CA SER A 253 7.78 -27.02 4.37
C SER A 253 6.59 -26.10 4.09
N LEU A 254 6.85 -24.81 3.89
CA LEU A 254 5.88 -23.83 3.45
C LEU A 254 5.61 -23.96 1.94
N LEU A 255 4.35 -24.18 1.59
CA LEU A 255 3.89 -24.41 0.22
C LEU A 255 2.84 -23.37 -0.17
N LEU A 256 3.05 -22.74 -1.32
CA LEU A 256 2.06 -21.90 -1.99
C LEU A 256 1.08 -22.79 -2.76
N THR A 257 -0.22 -22.59 -2.56
CA THR A 257 -1.26 -23.42 -3.20
C THR A 257 -2.18 -22.63 -4.12
N ASN A 258 -2.27 -21.31 -3.97
CA ASN A 258 -3.13 -20.46 -4.79
C ASN A 258 -2.66 -19.00 -4.78
N ILE A 259 -2.90 -18.29 -5.88
CA ILE A 259 -2.79 -16.83 -5.98
C ILE A 259 -4.10 -16.28 -6.55
N GLU A 260 -4.71 -15.35 -5.82
CA GLU A 260 -5.72 -14.43 -6.34
C GLU A 260 -5.10 -13.04 -6.54
N LEU A 261 -5.56 -12.32 -7.55
CA LEU A 261 -5.31 -10.89 -7.68
C LEU A 261 -6.48 -10.14 -7.08
N HIS A 262 -6.20 -9.31 -6.08
CA HIS A 262 -7.17 -8.38 -5.53
C HIS A 262 -7.00 -7.01 -6.17
N THR A 263 -8.10 -6.40 -6.60
CA THR A 263 -8.12 -5.07 -7.19
C THR A 263 -9.37 -4.28 -6.80
N GLY A 264 -9.44 -3.03 -7.26
CA GLY A 264 -10.46 -2.06 -6.91
C GLY A 264 -10.31 -1.47 -5.50
N THR A 265 -11.00 -0.36 -5.26
CA THR A 265 -10.95 0.41 -3.99
C THR A 265 -12.21 0.25 -3.14
N GLY A 266 -13.09 -0.70 -3.48
CA GLY A 266 -14.31 -0.96 -2.73
C GLY A 266 -14.04 -1.63 -1.37
N PHE A 267 -14.56 -1.05 -0.28
CA PHE A 267 -14.40 -1.65 1.05
C PHE A 267 -15.26 -2.90 1.24
N TYR A 268 -16.43 -2.97 0.60
CA TYR A 268 -17.42 -4.03 0.79
C TYR A 268 -17.39 -5.10 -0.32
N SER A 269 -16.63 -4.87 -1.38
CA SER A 269 -16.48 -5.81 -2.49
C SER A 269 -15.07 -5.71 -3.03
N ILE A 270 -14.44 -6.86 -3.22
CA ILE A 270 -13.11 -6.99 -3.79
C ILE A 270 -13.27 -7.68 -5.13
N ASP A 271 -12.73 -7.07 -6.18
CA ASP A 271 -12.63 -7.73 -7.47
C ASP A 271 -11.47 -8.72 -7.41
N LYS A 272 -11.75 -9.98 -7.75
CA LYS A 272 -10.83 -11.10 -7.59
C LYS A 272 -10.60 -11.81 -8.91
N PHE A 273 -9.34 -12.10 -9.21
CA PHE A 273 -8.96 -12.89 -10.36
C PHE A 273 -7.97 -13.98 -9.99
N SER A 274 -8.33 -15.25 -10.21
CA SER A 274 -7.38 -16.35 -10.03
C SER A 274 -6.24 -16.28 -11.04
N VAL A 275 -5.06 -16.69 -10.61
CA VAL A 275 -3.84 -16.80 -11.41
C VAL A 275 -3.34 -18.23 -11.34
N ASP A 276 -2.94 -18.79 -12.48
CA ASP A 276 -2.30 -20.09 -12.49
C ASP A 276 -0.88 -19.98 -11.94
N LEU A 277 -0.53 -20.83 -10.98
CA LEU A 277 0.82 -20.85 -10.40
C LEU A 277 1.89 -21.13 -11.46
N VAL A 278 1.56 -21.85 -12.55
CA VAL A 278 2.51 -22.12 -13.64
C VAL A 278 2.89 -20.85 -14.42
N ASP A 279 2.00 -19.85 -14.48
CA ASP A 279 2.25 -18.59 -15.17
C ASP A 279 3.30 -17.75 -14.42
N ILE A 280 3.33 -17.87 -13.09
CA ILE A 280 4.28 -17.16 -12.22
C ILE A 280 5.55 -17.97 -12.01
N PHE A 281 5.42 -19.28 -11.85
CA PHE A 281 6.51 -20.18 -11.47
C PHE A 281 6.66 -21.35 -12.45
N PRO A 282 6.98 -21.07 -13.72
CA PRO A 282 7.25 -22.12 -14.68
C PRO A 282 8.44 -22.92 -14.17
N ASN A 283 8.28 -24.23 -14.00
CA ASN A 283 9.28 -25.17 -13.48
C ASN A 283 9.43 -25.29 -11.94
N ARG A 284 8.58 -24.66 -11.13
CA ARG A 284 8.61 -24.88 -9.66
C ARG A 284 7.37 -25.57 -9.09
N LEU A 285 6.40 -25.90 -9.96
CA LEU A 285 5.16 -26.53 -9.58
C LEU A 285 5.38 -28.05 -9.36
N VAL A 286 5.07 -28.52 -8.16
CA VAL A 286 5.04 -29.95 -7.81
C VAL A 286 3.71 -30.22 -7.12
N ASP A 287 2.93 -31.16 -7.63
CA ASP A 287 1.59 -31.50 -7.12
C ASP A 287 0.67 -30.27 -6.94
N ASN A 288 0.68 -29.36 -7.93
CA ASN A 288 -0.06 -28.09 -7.93
C ASN A 288 0.32 -27.13 -6.79
N LYS A 289 1.54 -27.25 -6.26
CA LYS A 289 2.07 -26.38 -5.21
C LYS A 289 3.45 -25.89 -5.57
N VAL A 290 3.82 -24.73 -5.04
CA VAL A 290 5.18 -24.18 -5.18
C VAL A 290 5.82 -24.14 -3.81
N PHE A 291 6.99 -24.77 -3.67
CA PHE A 291 7.76 -24.69 -2.43
C PHE A 291 8.34 -23.29 -2.26
N GLY A 292 8.04 -22.66 -1.13
CA GLY A 292 8.43 -21.29 -0.78
C GLY A 292 9.88 -21.16 -0.32
N ASP A 293 10.82 -21.77 -1.03
CA ASP A 293 12.25 -21.82 -0.64
C ASP A 293 12.94 -20.45 -0.57
N TRP A 294 12.32 -19.40 -1.10
CA TRP A 294 12.82 -18.03 -1.04
C TRP A 294 12.40 -17.30 0.25
N ILE A 295 11.55 -17.93 1.08
CA ILE A 295 10.94 -17.29 2.25
C ILE A 295 11.77 -17.58 3.49
N SER A 296 12.37 -16.52 4.04
CA SER A 296 13.13 -16.56 5.29
C SER A 296 12.75 -15.38 6.18
N GLY A 297 12.70 -15.59 7.49
CA GLY A 297 12.39 -14.54 8.47
C GLY A 297 11.41 -14.97 9.55
N ILE A 298 10.89 -13.99 10.28
CA ILE A 298 9.86 -14.19 11.30
C ILE A 298 8.50 -13.85 10.69
N PHE A 299 7.53 -14.72 10.93
CA PHE A 299 6.16 -14.56 10.49
C PHE A 299 5.20 -14.77 11.66
N ILE A 300 4.02 -14.15 11.55
CA ILE A 300 2.95 -14.28 12.52
C ILE A 300 1.73 -14.81 11.78
N ILE A 301 1.14 -15.89 12.30
CA ILE A 301 -0.18 -16.35 11.91
C ILE A 301 -1.18 -15.88 12.96
N ARG A 302 -2.18 -15.14 12.52
CA ARG A 302 -3.35 -14.80 13.35
C ARG A 302 -4.43 -15.83 13.09
N HIS A 303 -4.73 -16.67 14.07
CA HIS A 303 -5.82 -17.63 13.99
C HIS A 303 -7.07 -17.03 14.62
N GLY A 304 -8.24 -17.37 14.07
CA GLY A 304 -9.49 -16.77 14.52
C GLY A 304 -10.59 -16.90 13.48
N LYS A 305 -11.56 -16.01 13.55
CA LYS A 305 -12.71 -15.98 12.64
C LYS A 305 -13.12 -14.55 12.29
N ASN A 306 -13.68 -14.39 11.11
CA ASN A 306 -14.37 -13.16 10.75
C ASN A 306 -15.72 -13.16 11.48
N GLU A 307 -15.96 -12.14 12.29
CA GLU A 307 -17.24 -11.91 12.97
C GLU A 307 -17.86 -10.64 12.40
N GLU A 308 -19.17 -10.65 12.17
CA GLU A 308 -19.88 -9.46 11.72
C GLU A 308 -19.92 -8.44 12.87
N ASP A 309 -19.61 -7.18 12.57
CA ASP A 309 -19.68 -6.10 13.54
C ASP A 309 -21.13 -5.84 13.92
N GLU A 310 -21.43 -5.95 15.21
CA GLU A 310 -22.78 -5.79 15.75
C GLU A 310 -23.42 -4.42 15.43
N ASN A 311 -22.59 -3.39 15.21
CA ASN A 311 -23.01 -2.02 14.92
C ASN A 311 -22.99 -1.68 13.43
N LEU A 312 -22.32 -2.48 12.59
CA LEU A 312 -22.15 -2.25 11.16
C LEU A 312 -22.48 -3.52 10.35
N PRO A 313 -23.78 -3.79 10.08
CA PRO A 313 -24.19 -4.94 9.30
C PRO A 313 -23.50 -5.01 7.94
N GLY A 314 -22.95 -6.18 7.60
CA GLY A 314 -22.15 -6.43 6.41
C GLY A 314 -20.66 -6.06 6.54
N TYR A 315 -20.22 -5.46 7.64
CA TYR A 315 -18.81 -5.29 7.96
C TYR A 315 -18.33 -6.46 8.82
N PHE A 316 -17.22 -7.09 8.43
CA PHE A 316 -16.64 -8.21 9.15
C PHE A 316 -15.30 -7.83 9.74
N GLU A 317 -15.15 -7.99 11.05
CA GLU A 317 -13.88 -7.83 11.74
C GLU A 317 -13.27 -9.21 12.01
N PHE A 318 -11.97 -9.37 11.74
CA PHE A 318 -11.28 -10.58 12.13
C PHE A 318 -10.95 -10.55 13.62
N LYS A 319 -11.57 -11.44 14.40
CA LYS A 319 -11.26 -11.64 15.81
C LYS A 319 -10.23 -12.75 15.97
N ALA A 320 -9.00 -12.36 16.28
CA ALA A 320 -7.94 -13.30 16.59
C ALA A 320 -8.21 -13.99 17.93
N SER A 321 -8.04 -15.31 17.98
CA SER A 321 -8.11 -16.12 19.21
C SER A 321 -6.73 -16.51 19.72
N GLU A 322 -5.75 -16.63 18.82
CA GLU A 322 -4.36 -16.98 19.14
C GLU A 322 -3.43 -16.46 18.04
N PHE A 323 -2.16 -16.29 18.40
CA PHE A 323 -1.08 -15.90 17.51
C PHE A 323 -0.03 -17.01 17.48
N THR A 324 0.37 -17.44 16.29
CA THR A 324 1.50 -18.36 16.12
C THR A 324 2.67 -17.62 15.48
N TYR A 325 3.77 -17.51 16.22
CA TYR A 325 5.04 -16.98 15.76
C TYR A 325 5.86 -18.11 15.13
N LEU A 326 6.35 -17.86 13.92
CA LEU A 326 7.13 -18.80 13.14
C LEU A 326 8.47 -18.19 12.78
N ARG A 327 9.53 -18.99 12.83
CA ARG A 327 10.77 -18.70 12.11
C ARG A 327 10.88 -19.63 10.91
N LEU A 328 11.06 -19.03 9.74
CA LEU A 328 11.30 -19.73 8.49
C LEU A 328 12.75 -19.52 8.05
N LYS A 329 13.35 -20.59 7.53
CA LYS A 329 14.62 -20.55 6.80
C LYS A 329 14.46 -21.33 5.51
N ASP A 330 14.56 -20.63 4.39
CA ASP A 330 14.45 -21.18 3.05
C ASP A 330 13.16 -22.00 2.86
N GLY A 331 12.04 -21.45 3.34
CA GLY A 331 10.72 -22.08 3.32
C GLY A 331 10.50 -23.18 4.35
N ILE A 332 11.49 -23.51 5.19
CA ILE A 332 11.40 -24.55 6.22
C ILE A 332 11.14 -23.93 7.60
N LEU A 333 10.15 -24.47 8.31
CA LEU A 333 9.84 -24.12 9.69
C LEU A 333 10.92 -24.59 10.65
N THR A 334 11.58 -23.65 11.33
CA THR A 334 12.65 -23.96 12.30
C THR A 334 12.23 -23.71 13.74
N GLU A 335 11.30 -22.78 13.98
CA GLU A 335 10.78 -22.47 15.31
C GLU A 335 9.28 -22.13 15.23
N LYS A 336 8.50 -22.55 16.22
CA LYS A 336 7.05 -22.30 16.30
C LYS A 336 6.63 -22.09 17.76
N TYR A 337 5.94 -20.99 18.02
CA TYR A 337 5.39 -20.68 19.34
C TYR A 337 3.99 -20.11 19.21
N THR A 338 3.02 -20.66 19.94
CA THR A 338 1.62 -20.19 19.92
C THR A 338 1.28 -19.58 21.27
N VAL A 339 0.68 -18.38 21.24
CA VAL A 339 0.21 -17.66 22.41
C VAL A 339 -1.27 -17.27 22.23
N PRO A 340 -2.06 -17.15 23.31
CA PRO A 340 -3.43 -16.69 23.20
C PRO A 340 -3.50 -15.21 22.78
N ALA A 341 -4.65 -14.77 22.26
CA ALA A 341 -4.80 -13.39 21.76
C ALA A 341 -4.66 -12.30 22.84
N ASP A 342 -4.85 -12.65 24.10
CA ASP A 342 -4.72 -11.78 25.27
C ASP A 342 -3.32 -11.81 25.93
N PHE A 343 -2.31 -12.39 25.24
CA PHE A 343 -0.93 -12.42 25.73
C PHE A 343 -0.36 -11.01 25.97
N ASP A 344 0.19 -10.77 27.17
CA ASP A 344 0.76 -9.47 27.55
C ASP A 344 2.19 -9.29 27.01
N PHE A 345 2.29 -8.68 25.82
CA PHE A 345 3.57 -8.37 25.18
C PHE A 345 4.40 -7.29 25.91
N LYS A 346 3.81 -6.54 26.86
CA LYS A 346 4.52 -5.52 27.64
C LYS A 346 5.16 -6.12 28.88
N ASN A 347 4.50 -7.11 29.49
CA ASN A 347 4.95 -7.77 30.70
C ASN A 347 5.11 -9.28 30.46
N ILE A 348 6.13 -9.65 29.68
CA ILE A 348 6.42 -11.05 29.33
C ILE A 348 6.81 -11.82 30.59
N ALA A 349 5.93 -12.70 31.07
CA ALA A 349 6.10 -13.49 32.29
C ALA A 349 7.43 -14.27 32.28
N ASP A 350 8.15 -14.33 33.41
CA ASP A 350 9.52 -14.89 33.54
C ASP A 350 9.69 -16.33 33.01
N ASP A 351 8.61 -17.11 32.99
CA ASP A 351 8.54 -18.48 32.51
C ASP A 351 8.27 -18.62 31.00
N THR A 352 8.14 -17.52 30.26
CA THR A 352 7.99 -17.53 28.79
C THR A 352 9.21 -18.17 28.14
N ASP A 353 8.96 -19.07 27.19
CA ASP A 353 9.97 -19.77 26.39
C ASP A 353 11.04 -18.81 25.84
N GLU A 354 12.32 -19.17 26.04
CA GLU A 354 13.46 -18.33 25.67
C GLU A 354 13.50 -18.04 24.16
N GLY A 355 13.10 -19.01 23.33
CA GLY A 355 13.02 -18.84 21.88
C GLY A 355 11.91 -17.88 21.47
N LEU A 356 10.74 -17.95 22.13
CA LEU A 356 9.68 -16.96 21.95
C LEU A 356 10.14 -15.55 22.35
N ARG A 357 10.82 -15.39 23.50
CA ARG A 357 11.37 -14.09 23.92
C ARG A 357 12.30 -13.51 22.86
N LYS A 358 13.22 -14.33 22.35
CA LYS A 358 14.17 -13.93 21.32
C LYS A 358 13.47 -13.48 20.05
N ILE A 359 12.46 -14.22 19.59
CA ILE A 359 11.64 -13.81 18.44
C ILE A 359 10.96 -12.46 18.69
N LEU A 360 10.36 -12.26 19.87
CA LEU A 360 9.68 -11.01 20.21
C LEU A 360 10.65 -9.82 20.33
N GLU A 361 11.90 -10.05 20.73
CA GLU A 361 12.94 -9.01 20.74
C GLU A 361 13.41 -8.64 19.34
N GLU A 362 13.54 -9.62 18.42
CA GLU A 362 13.89 -9.37 17.02
C GLU A 362 12.79 -8.65 16.22
N LEU A 363 11.54 -8.68 16.71
CA LEU A 363 10.39 -8.00 16.11
C LEU A 363 10.23 -6.53 16.57
N LYS A 364 10.96 -6.10 17.60
CA LYS A 364 10.96 -4.70 18.07
C LYS A 364 11.87 -3.84 17.20
#